data_AF-A0A2S6HBW0-F1
#
_entry.id   AF-A0A2S6HBW0-F1
#
_cell.length_a   1.000
_cell.length_b   1.000
_cell.length_c   1.000
_cell.angle_alpha   90.00
_cell.angle_beta   90.00
_cell.angle_gamma   90.00
#
_symmetry.space_group_name_H-M   'P 1'
#
loop_
_entity.id
_entity.type
_entity.pdbx_description
1 polymer ?
#
loop_
_entity_poly.entity_id
_entity_poly.type
_entity_poly.pdbx_seq_one_letter_code
_entity_poly.pdbx_strand_id
1 'polypeptide(L)'
;MTENLPATNKVTYWQPSAGETISGVIQGSGTFKNSLYDEQKTMLLQDHNGSVVSIGLNRYLIHSLKQHNAALGDLVTVTFHGKEQKNNGRSFNRYTLLVDKLA
;
A
#
# COMPACT_ATOMS: atom_id res chain seq x y z
N MET A 1 -7.09 -29.31 -26.12
CA MET A 1 -6.35 -28.05 -26.30
C MET A 1 -6.22 -27.45 -24.92
N THR A 2 -5.03 -27.47 -24.35
CA THR A 2 -4.74 -26.99 -23.00
C THR A 2 -4.65 -25.48 -23.06
N GLU A 3 -5.65 -24.78 -22.52
CA GLU A 3 -5.62 -23.33 -22.37
C GLU A 3 -4.54 -23.00 -21.32
N ASN A 4 -3.45 -22.37 -21.78
CA ASN A 4 -2.47 -21.74 -20.92
C ASN A 4 -3.17 -20.59 -20.18
N LEU A 5 -3.63 -20.85 -18.96
CA LEU A 5 -3.98 -19.79 -18.02
C LEU A 5 -2.69 -18.98 -17.78
N PRO A 6 -2.68 -17.65 -18.04
CA PRO A 6 -1.52 -16.84 -17.75
C PRO A 6 -1.23 -16.97 -16.25
N ALA A 7 0.03 -17.25 -15.91
CA ALA A 7 0.50 -17.35 -14.54
C ALA A 7 -0.01 -16.10 -13.80
N THR A 8 -1.05 -16.31 -12.98
CA THR A 8 -1.63 -15.24 -12.17
C THR A 8 -0.57 -14.95 -11.13
N ASN A 9 0.32 -13.99 -11.41
CA ASN A 9 1.23 -13.44 -10.41
C ASN A 9 0.34 -13.07 -9.23
N LYS A 10 0.39 -13.88 -8.17
CA LYS A 10 -0.45 -13.72 -6.98
C LYS A 10 0.02 -12.44 -6.29
N VAL A 11 -0.59 -11.31 -6.67
CA VAL A 11 -0.42 -10.06 -5.95
C VAL A 11 -1.02 -10.28 -4.56
N THR A 12 -0.16 -10.24 -3.55
CA THR A 12 -0.60 -10.41 -2.16
C THR A 12 -1.10 -9.07 -1.66
N TYR A 13 -2.28 -9.03 -1.03
CA TYR A 13 -2.80 -7.80 -0.44
C TYR A 13 -2.31 -7.68 1.00
N TRP A 14 -1.76 -6.52 1.35
CA TRP A 14 -1.31 -6.28 2.72
C TRP A 14 -2.51 -6.04 3.65
N GLN A 15 -2.67 -6.92 4.64
CA GLN A 15 -3.70 -6.86 5.67
C GLN A 15 -3.03 -6.83 7.05
N PRO A 16 -2.48 -5.67 7.47
CA PRO A 16 -1.61 -5.62 8.63
C PRO A 16 -2.35 -5.75 9.97
N SER A 17 -1.69 -6.41 10.91
CA SER A 17 -1.99 -6.25 12.35
C SER A 17 -1.39 -4.96 12.90
N ALA A 18 -1.90 -4.47 14.03
CA ALA A 18 -1.34 -3.29 14.69
C ALA A 18 0.13 -3.55 15.10
N GLY A 19 1.01 -2.62 14.77
CA GLY A 19 2.46 -2.71 14.95
C GLY A 19 3.21 -3.31 13.76
N GLU A 20 2.52 -3.86 12.75
CA GLU A 20 3.19 -4.43 11.58
C GLU A 20 3.72 -3.36 10.64
N THR A 21 4.88 -3.67 10.07
CA THR A 21 5.60 -2.83 9.12
C THR A 21 5.88 -3.61 7.84
N ILE A 22 5.73 -2.94 6.71
CA ILE A 22 6.18 -3.43 5.40
C ILE A 22 7.13 -2.41 4.77
N SER A 23 8.19 -2.90 4.14
CA SER A 23 9.16 -2.08 3.41
C SER A 23 9.39 -2.66 2.03
N GLY A 24 9.46 -1.81 1.01
CA GLY A 24 9.72 -2.24 -0.36
C GLY A 24 9.83 -1.10 -1.34
N VAL A 25 10.31 -1.41 -2.54
CA VAL A 25 10.47 -0.44 -3.62
C VAL A 25 9.14 -0.27 -4.36
N ILE A 26 8.75 0.98 -4.63
CA ILE A 26 7.53 1.26 -5.40
C ILE A 26 7.70 0.77 -6.83
N GLN A 27 6.88 -0.22 -7.22
CA GLN A 27 6.83 -0.76 -8.58
C GLN A 27 5.68 -0.20 -9.40
N GLY A 28 4.66 0.38 -8.75
CA GLY A 28 3.47 0.83 -9.45
C GLY A 28 2.41 1.40 -8.52
N SER A 29 1.40 1.98 -9.13
CA SER A 29 0.13 2.26 -8.47
C SER A 29 -1.01 1.62 -9.26
N GLY A 30 -2.06 1.25 -8.55
CA GLY A 30 -3.26 0.66 -9.12
C GLY A 30 -4.49 1.41 -8.66
N THR A 31 -5.58 1.17 -9.36
CA THR A 31 -6.89 1.62 -8.92
C THR A 31 -7.90 0.52 -9.17
N PHE A 32 -8.71 0.19 -8.18
CA PHE A 32 -9.79 -0.78 -8.35
C PHE A 32 -11.13 -0.17 -7.91
N LYS A 33 -12.16 -0.43 -8.70
CA LYS A 33 -13.54 -0.12 -8.35
C LYS A 33 -14.17 -1.38 -7.78
N ASN A 34 -14.76 -1.26 -6.59
CA ASN A 34 -15.72 -2.24 -6.12
C ASN A 34 -17.12 -1.68 -6.42
N SER A 35 -18.05 -2.49 -6.90
CA SER A 35 -19.42 -2.04 -7.19
C SER A 35 -20.15 -1.45 -5.98
N LEU A 36 -19.66 -1.73 -4.76
CA LEU A 36 -20.21 -1.25 -3.49
C LEU A 36 -19.44 -0.08 -2.86
N TYR A 37 -18.24 0.25 -3.33
CA TYR A 37 -17.38 1.26 -2.71
C TYR A 37 -16.75 2.18 -3.74
N ASP A 38 -16.48 3.42 -3.34
CA ASP A 38 -15.71 4.37 -4.14
C ASP A 38 -14.37 3.78 -4.59
N GLU A 39 -13.87 4.34 -5.69
CA GLU A 39 -12.60 3.99 -6.30
C GLU A 39 -11.45 3.93 -5.26
N GLN A 40 -10.86 2.75 -5.07
CA GLN A 40 -9.75 2.56 -4.14
C GLN A 40 -8.41 2.60 -4.86
N LYS A 41 -7.50 3.43 -4.37
CA LYS A 41 -6.12 3.52 -4.88
C LYS A 41 -5.21 2.54 -4.15
N THR A 42 -4.29 1.94 -4.88
CA THR A 42 -3.30 1.01 -4.33
C THR A 42 -1.88 1.39 -4.76
N MET A 43 -0.91 0.95 -3.97
CA MET A 43 0.52 1.00 -4.30
C MET A 43 1.07 -0.43 -4.32
N LEU A 44 1.89 -0.74 -5.32
CA LEU A 44 2.59 -2.02 -5.41
C LEU A 44 4.01 -1.84 -4.89
N LEU A 45 4.36 -2.58 -3.85
CA LEU A 45 5.71 -2.65 -3.30
C LEU A 45 6.35 -3.99 -3.63
N GLN A 46 7.60 -3.97 -4.07
CA GLN A 46 8.42 -5.17 -4.16
C GLN A 46 9.34 -5.24 -2.95
N ASP A 47 9.29 -6.35 -2.22
CA ASP A 47 10.20 -6.61 -1.11
C ASP A 47 11.58 -7.06 -1.60
N HIS A 48 12.51 -7.27 -0.66
CA HIS A 48 13.88 -7.72 -0.95
C HIS A 48 13.95 -9.14 -1.55
N ASN A 49 12.91 -9.95 -1.38
CA ASN A 49 12.81 -11.30 -1.94
C ASN A 49 12.16 -11.31 -3.33
N GLY A 50 11.83 -10.13 -3.87
CA GLY A 50 11.18 -9.98 -5.17
C GLY A 50 9.66 -10.18 -5.13
N SER A 51 9.06 -10.41 -3.96
CA SER A 51 7.61 -10.56 -3.82
C SER A 51 6.91 -9.21 -3.93
N VAL A 52 5.80 -9.18 -4.68
CA VAL A 52 5.01 -7.96 -4.88
C VAL A 52 3.78 -7.97 -3.98
N VAL A 53 3.66 -6.92 -3.17
CA VAL A 53 2.56 -6.71 -2.23
C VAL A 53 1.79 -5.44 -2.61
N SER A 54 0.47 -5.54 -2.66
CA SER A 54 -0.44 -4.43 -2.89
C SER A 54 -0.92 -3.84 -1.57
N ILE A 55 -0.74 -2.54 -1.42
CA ILE A 55 -1.15 -1.76 -0.24
C ILE A 55 -2.32 -0.85 -0.64
N GLY A 56 -3.44 -0.96 0.07
CA GLY A 56 -4.56 -0.03 -0.04
C GLY A 56 -4.20 1.34 0.52
N LEU A 57 -4.40 2.39 -0.27
CA LEU A 57 -4.03 3.75 0.10
C LEU A 57 -5.26 4.51 0.62
N ASN A 58 -5.22 4.86 1.90
CA ASN A 58 -6.17 5.82 2.45
C ASN A 58 -5.73 7.26 2.15
N ARG A 59 -6.58 8.24 2.47
CA ARG A 59 -6.30 9.66 2.24
C ARG A 59 -4.97 10.14 2.86
N TYR A 60 -4.61 9.63 4.03
CA TYR A 60 -3.37 9.98 4.72
C TYR A 60 -2.15 9.47 3.94
N LEU A 61 -2.13 8.20 3.54
CA LEU A 61 -1.04 7.61 2.78
C LEU A 61 -0.86 8.30 1.43
N ILE A 62 -1.96 8.59 0.72
CA ILE A 62 -1.92 9.34 -0.55
C ILE A 62 -1.29 10.72 -0.33
N HIS A 63 -1.68 11.43 0.73
CA HIS A 63 -1.14 12.75 1.02
C HIS A 63 0.35 12.69 1.37
N SER A 64 0.76 11.74 2.22
CA SER A 64 2.14 11.56 2.63
C SER A 64 3.05 11.21 1.45
N LEU A 65 2.65 10.28 0.56
CA LEU A 65 3.39 9.97 -0.67
C LEU A 65 3.60 11.22 -1.54
N LYS A 66 2.56 12.05 -1.71
CA LYS A 66 2.67 13.31 -2.47
C LYS A 66 3.61 14.31 -1.79
N GLN A 67 3.51 14.46 -0.47
CA GLN A 67 4.36 15.37 0.31
C GLN A 67 5.85 15.00 0.21
N HIS A 68 6.16 13.70 0.12
CA HIS A 68 7.53 13.20 -0.05
C HIS A 68 7.94 13.05 -1.53
N ASN A 69 7.12 13.52 -2.47
CA ASN A 69 7.33 13.36 -3.92
C ASN A 69 7.64 11.92 -4.33
N ALA A 70 7.01 10.93 -3.69
CA ALA A 70 7.28 9.52 -3.93
C ALA A 70 7.05 9.13 -5.40
N ALA A 71 7.98 8.36 -5.96
CA ALA A 71 8.04 7.95 -7.34
C ALA A 71 8.36 6.46 -7.47
N LEU A 72 8.20 5.92 -8.68
CA LEU A 72 8.66 4.56 -9.01
C LEU A 72 10.16 4.44 -8.71
N GLY A 73 10.56 3.34 -8.10
CA GLY A 73 11.95 3.11 -7.70
C GLY A 73 12.30 3.62 -6.30
N ASP A 74 11.48 4.44 -5.64
CA ASP A 74 11.75 4.83 -4.26
C ASP A 74 11.49 3.68 -3.29
N LEU A 75 12.31 3.62 -2.22
CA LEU A 75 12.07 2.71 -1.11
C LEU A 75 11.05 3.35 -0.16
N VAL A 76 10.01 2.60 0.21
CA VAL A 76 8.98 3.06 1.14
C VAL A 76 8.84 2.08 2.28
N THR A 77 8.70 2.62 3.49
CA THR A 77 8.35 1.87 4.69
C THR A 77 7.00 2.36 5.21
N VAL A 78 6.05 1.44 5.36
CA VAL A 78 4.72 1.72 5.91
C VAL A 78 4.52 0.91 7.19
N THR A 79 4.16 1.59 8.27
CA THR A 79 3.82 0.96 9.55
C THR A 79 2.37 1.22 9.89
N PHE A 80 1.61 0.19 10.22
CA PHE A 80 0.25 0.31 10.71
C PHE A 80 0.24 0.29 12.25
N HIS A 81 -0.29 1.34 12.88
CA HIS A 81 -0.30 1.47 14.35
C HIS A 81 -1.62 1.01 14.99
N GLY A 82 -2.56 0.49 14.18
CA GLY A 82 -3.91 0.17 14.64
C GLY A 82 -4.91 1.30 14.39
N LYS A 83 -6.08 1.15 15.02
CA LYS A 83 -7.22 2.08 14.89
C LYS A 83 -7.20 3.07 16.04
N GLU A 84 -7.14 4.36 15.73
CA GLU A 84 -7.18 5.44 16.71
C GLU A 84 -8.57 6.10 16.70
N GLN A 85 -9.06 6.46 17.90
CA GLN A 85 -10.33 7.16 18.07
C GLN A 85 -10.08 8.62 18.42
N LYS A 86 -10.73 9.53 17.69
CA LYS A 86 -10.74 10.97 18.01
C LYS A 86 -11.78 11.26 19.09
N ASN A 87 -11.60 12.39 19.77
CA ASN A 87 -12.53 12.87 20.81
C ASN A 87 -13.98 13.07 20.34
N ASN A 88 -14.21 13.16 19.02
CA ASN A 88 -15.54 13.24 18.41
C ASN A 88 -16.15 11.87 18.05
N GLY A 89 -15.60 10.77 18.57
CA GLY A 89 -16.05 9.41 18.33
C GLY A 89 -15.63 8.80 16.99
N ARG A 90 -15.10 9.60 16.04
CA ARG A 90 -14.63 9.08 14.75
C ARG A 90 -13.36 8.27 14.94
N SER A 91 -13.31 7.11 14.31
CA SER A 91 -12.11 6.28 14.27
C SER A 91 -11.41 6.34 12.92
N PHE A 92 -10.09 6.19 12.91
CA PHE A 92 -9.30 6.10 11.69
C PHE A 92 -8.13 5.13 11.88
N ASN A 93 -7.65 4.56 10.77
CA ASN A 93 -6.45 3.73 10.77
C ASN A 93 -5.23 4.64 10.83
N ARG A 94 -4.38 4.48 11.84
CA ARG A 94 -3.16 5.26 12.02
C ARG A 94 -1.99 4.58 11.31
N TYR A 95 -1.27 5.34 10.49
CA TYR A 95 -0.09 4.86 9.78
C TYR A 95 1.09 5.83 9.95
N THR A 96 2.29 5.30 9.84
CA THR A 96 3.50 6.07 9.50
C THR A 96 3.98 5.63 8.12
N LEU A 97 4.39 6.60 7.29
CA LEU A 97 4.98 6.35 5.99
C LEU A 97 6.31 7.10 5.91
N LEU A 98 7.37 6.40 5.53
CA LEU A 98 8.70 6.93 5.26
C LEU A 98 9.05 6.65 3.80
N VAL A 99 9.69 7.61 3.15
CA VAL A 99 10.13 7.50 1.75
C VAL A 99 11.62 7.81 1.70
N ASP A 100 12.40 6.80 1.30
CA ASP A 100 13.83 6.91 1.08
C ASP A 100 14.08 6.99 -0.42
N LYS A 101 14.66 8.12 -0.84
CA LYS A 101 15.06 8.36 -2.23
C LYS A 101 16.32 7.56 -2.51
N LEU A 102 16.24 6.60 -3.43
CA LEU A 102 17.44 5.98 -3.97
C LEU A 102 18.07 7.00 -4.93
N ALA A 103 19.24 7.51 -4.54
CA ALA A 103 20.00 8.52 -5.27
C ALA A 103 20.48 8.03 -6.65
#